data_AF-A0A2A6RFI0-F1
#
_entry.id   AF-A0A2A6RFI0-F1
#
_cell.length_a   1.000
_cell.length_b   1.000
_cell.length_c   1.000
_cell.angle_alpha   90.00
_cell.angle_beta   90.00
_cell.angle_gamma   90.00
#
_symmetry.space_group_name_H-M   'P 1'
#
loop_
_entity.id
_entity.type
_entity.pdbx_description
1 polymer ?
#
loop_
_entity_poly.entity_id
_entity_poly.type
_entity_poly.pdbx_seq_one_letter_code
_entity_poly.pdbx_strand_id
1 'polypeptide(L)'
;MQQMLSPTLQDATFRLIALLERHSDQLPLLDEELNRHRSIAQALVDQTRKAEVTLNAWRNALAQRWRFEVEAQRVFSTVLRDLSLYYGSDPAYALIIAPVRSSSAITPIELLCDVRRLEAAIDLLAPRPPFADDCTQRLRDAAERLADAIDQTEQREAERRNVVAEQRLVNQLLQRAYERTHSLLMRHLTTVDLSILPPPPEIEKAA
;
A
#
# COMPACT_ATOMS: atom_id res chain seq x y z
N MET A 1 32.87 5.51 -7.74
CA MET A 1 32.22 6.15 -6.58
C MET A 1 31.61 5.06 -5.72
N GLN A 2 32.31 4.66 -4.65
CA GLN A 2 31.80 3.69 -3.68
C GLN A 2 30.76 4.40 -2.81
N GLN A 3 29.47 4.08 -2.99
CA GLN A 3 28.48 4.33 -1.95
C GLN A 3 28.84 3.40 -0.79
N MET A 4 29.40 3.96 0.28
CA MET A 4 29.46 3.25 1.55
C MET A 4 28.02 3.00 1.97
N LEU A 5 27.58 1.75 1.85
CA LEU A 5 26.31 1.29 2.39
C LEU A 5 26.38 1.47 3.91
N SER A 6 25.74 2.53 4.41
CA SER A 6 25.47 2.67 5.83
C SER A 6 24.79 1.39 6.31
N PRO A 7 25.22 0.79 7.45
CA PRO A 7 24.59 -0.41 7.97
C PRO A 7 23.09 -0.18 8.13
N THR A 8 22.27 -1.17 7.78
CA THR A 8 20.83 -1.03 7.95
C THR A 8 20.52 -0.80 9.43
N LEU A 9 19.42 -0.10 9.72
CA LEU A 9 18.95 0.18 11.08
C LEU A 9 18.92 -1.09 11.96
N GLN A 10 18.56 -2.21 11.34
CA GLN A 10 18.51 -3.53 11.94
C GLN A 10 19.91 -4.09 12.26
N ASP A 11 20.86 -3.98 11.33
CA ASP A 11 22.25 -4.42 11.54
C ASP A 11 22.93 -3.63 12.67
N ALA A 12 22.69 -2.31 12.72
CA ALA A 12 23.19 -1.46 13.79
C ALA A 12 22.65 -1.95 15.14
N THR A 13 21.34 -2.21 15.22
CA THR A 13 20.66 -2.66 16.45
C THR A 13 21.21 -3.99 16.95
N PHE A 14 21.40 -4.97 16.06
CA PHE A 14 21.99 -6.26 16.45
C PHE A 14 23.44 -6.14 16.91
N ARG A 15 24.24 -5.26 16.30
CA ARG A 15 25.60 -4.98 16.76
C ARG A 15 25.62 -4.34 18.16
N LEU A 16 24.69 -3.43 18.44
CA LEU A 16 24.57 -2.83 19.77
C LEU A 16 24.15 -3.86 20.81
N ILE A 17 23.18 -4.72 20.50
CA ILE A 17 22.76 -5.83 21.39
C ILE A 17 23.97 -6.72 21.71
N ALA A 18 24.72 -7.17 20.70
CA ALA A 18 25.90 -8.01 20.91
C ALA A 18 26.98 -7.34 21.78
N LEU A 19 27.14 -6.01 21.64
CA LEU A 19 28.05 -5.22 22.48
C LEU A 19 27.57 -5.19 23.93
N LEU A 20 26.28 -4.92 24.16
CA LEU A 20 25.69 -4.90 25.50
C LEU A 20 25.75 -6.29 26.16
N GLU A 21 25.50 -7.36 25.40
CA GLU A 21 25.64 -8.75 25.88
C GLU A 21 27.06 -9.04 26.35
N ARG A 22 28.07 -8.64 25.57
CA ARG A 22 29.48 -8.85 25.91
C ARG A 22 29.92 -8.16 27.20
N HIS A 23 29.27 -7.06 27.58
CA HIS A 23 29.59 -6.27 28.76
C HIS A 23 28.58 -6.41 29.90
N SER A 24 27.55 -7.24 29.74
CA SER A 24 26.48 -7.45 30.73
C SER A 24 27.01 -7.96 32.08
N ASP A 25 27.91 -8.94 32.08
CA ASP A 25 28.56 -9.49 33.28
C ASP A 25 29.38 -8.45 34.07
N GLN A 26 29.83 -7.38 33.41
CA GLN A 26 30.66 -6.33 34.00
C GLN A 26 29.82 -5.17 34.55
N LEU A 27 28.57 -5.02 34.07
CA LEU A 27 27.69 -3.91 34.41
C LEU A 27 26.22 -4.38 34.46
N PRO A 28 25.73 -4.82 35.63
CA PRO A 28 24.33 -5.24 35.81
C PRO A 28 23.30 -4.17 35.41
N LEU A 29 23.70 -2.89 35.43
CA LEU A 29 22.89 -1.75 34.97
C LEU A 29 22.56 -1.81 33.46
N LEU A 30 23.30 -2.61 32.67
CA LEU A 30 23.07 -2.78 31.24
C LEU A 30 21.99 -3.82 30.91
N ASP A 31 21.57 -4.66 31.87
CA ASP A 31 20.58 -5.71 31.61
C ASP A 31 19.21 -5.14 31.23
N GLU A 32 18.81 -4.03 31.85
CA GLU A 32 17.57 -3.33 31.50
C GLU A 32 17.61 -2.76 30.07
N GLU A 33 18.74 -2.18 29.67
CA GLU A 33 18.92 -1.62 28.33
C GLU A 33 19.06 -2.72 27.28
N LEU A 34 19.75 -3.82 27.60
CA LEU A 34 19.84 -5.01 26.77
C LEU A 34 18.46 -5.61 26.49
N ASN A 35 17.65 -5.79 27.53
CA ASN A 35 16.27 -6.29 27.39
C ASN A 35 15.40 -5.33 26.56
N ARG A 36 15.57 -4.01 26.75
CA ARG A 36 14.88 -3.00 25.94
C ARG A 36 15.27 -3.11 24.46
N HIS A 37 16.56 -3.18 24.14
CA HIS A 37 17.03 -3.29 22.75
C HIS A 37 16.59 -4.60 22.10
N ARG A 38 16.63 -5.73 22.82
CA ARG A 38 16.08 -7.01 22.34
C ARG A 38 14.59 -6.90 22.02
N SER A 39 13.80 -6.28 22.90
CA SER A 39 12.37 -6.07 22.65
C SER A 39 12.11 -5.18 21.44
N ILE A 40 12.88 -4.11 21.26
CA ILE A 40 12.74 -3.21 20.10
C ILE A 40 13.21 -3.89 18.82
N ALA A 41 14.30 -4.66 18.86
CA ALA A 41 14.78 -5.42 17.71
C ALA A 41 13.77 -6.46 17.24
N GLN A 42 13.13 -7.17 18.18
CA GLN A 42 12.03 -8.08 17.86
C GLN A 42 10.86 -7.33 17.22
N ALA A 43 10.44 -6.20 17.80
CA ALA A 43 9.38 -5.37 17.23
C ALA A 43 9.74 -4.86 15.82
N LEU A 44 11.01 -4.56 15.56
CA LEU A 44 11.48 -4.12 14.25
C LEU A 44 11.43 -5.26 13.22
N VAL A 45 11.85 -6.48 13.59
CA VAL A 45 11.72 -7.67 12.73
C VAL A 45 10.26 -7.92 12.37
N ASP A 46 9.38 -7.90 13.39
CA ASP A 46 7.95 -8.14 13.20
C ASP A 46 7.31 -7.07 12.31
N GLN A 47 7.69 -5.80 12.49
CA GLN A 47 7.19 -4.70 11.66
C GLN A 47 7.71 -4.75 10.23
N THR A 48 9.00 -5.08 10.00
CA THR A 48 9.53 -5.27 8.64
C THR A 48 8.77 -6.38 7.92
N ARG A 49 8.56 -7.52 8.57
CA ARG A 49 7.77 -8.62 8.00
C ARG A 49 6.33 -8.20 7.71
N LYS A 50 5.68 -7.48 8.63
CA LYS A 50 4.32 -6.96 8.44
C LYS A 50 4.26 -5.99 7.26
N ALA A 51 5.24 -5.10 7.13
CA ALA A 51 5.35 -4.14 6.03
C ALA A 51 5.48 -4.85 4.67
N GLU A 52 6.31 -5.88 4.57
CA GLU A 52 6.45 -6.68 3.34
C GLU A 52 5.15 -7.39 2.96
N VAL A 53 4.49 -8.03 3.94
CA VAL A 53 3.22 -8.73 3.73
C VAL A 53 2.13 -7.74 3.26
N THR A 54 1.99 -6.60 3.94
CA THR A 54 0.98 -5.60 3.59
C THR A 54 1.28 -4.93 2.25
N LEU A 55 2.55 -4.69 1.92
CA LEU A 55 2.95 -4.16 0.62
C LEU A 55 2.60 -5.13 -0.52
N ASN A 56 2.89 -6.43 -0.34
CA ASN A 56 2.54 -7.45 -1.32
C ASN A 56 1.02 -7.59 -1.47
N ALA A 57 0.26 -7.55 -0.36
CA ALA A 57 -1.20 -7.57 -0.41
C ALA A 57 -1.77 -6.36 -1.18
N TRP A 58 -1.23 -5.16 -0.95
CA TRP A 58 -1.61 -3.96 -1.68
C TRP A 58 -1.29 -4.05 -3.18
N ARG A 59 -0.11 -4.53 -3.55
CA ARG A 59 0.28 -4.72 -4.97
C ARG A 59 -0.63 -5.73 -5.67
N ASN A 60 -1.00 -6.81 -4.98
CA ASN A 60 -1.93 -7.80 -5.52
C ASN A 60 -3.33 -7.22 -5.72
N ALA A 61 -3.85 -6.46 -4.74
CA ALA A 61 -5.14 -5.77 -4.88
C ALA A 61 -5.12 -4.77 -6.05
N LEU A 62 -4.04 -4.00 -6.20
CA LEU A 62 -3.88 -3.06 -7.32
C LEU A 62 -3.86 -3.78 -8.67
N ALA A 63 -3.13 -4.89 -8.78
CA ALA A 63 -3.09 -5.70 -9.99
C ALA A 63 -4.47 -6.30 -10.33
N GLN A 64 -5.22 -6.74 -9.31
CA GLN A 64 -6.57 -7.24 -9.48
C GLN A 64 -7.53 -6.14 -9.95
N ARG A 65 -7.48 -4.95 -9.33
CA ARG A 65 -8.27 -3.79 -9.76
C ARG A 65 -8.00 -3.44 -11.22
N TRP A 66 -6.73 -3.37 -11.63
CA TRP A 66 -6.36 -3.14 -13.02
C TRP A 66 -6.96 -4.17 -13.98
N ARG A 67 -6.96 -5.45 -13.61
CA ARG A 67 -7.57 -6.51 -14.44
C ARG A 67 -9.07 -6.29 -14.62
N PHE A 68 -9.78 -5.91 -13.55
CA PHE A 68 -11.21 -5.62 -13.63
C PHE A 68 -11.53 -4.30 -14.32
N GLU A 69 -10.67 -3.29 -14.23
CA GLU A 69 -10.78 -2.05 -15.03
C GLU A 69 -10.73 -2.39 -16.53
N VAL A 70 -9.76 -3.20 -16.95
CA VAL A 70 -9.64 -3.64 -18.36
C VAL A 70 -10.85 -4.48 -18.78
N GLU A 71 -11.34 -5.38 -17.94
CA GLU A 71 -12.53 -6.20 -18.21
C GLU A 71 -13.78 -5.33 -18.36
N ALA A 72 -14.02 -4.41 -17.41
CA ALA A 72 -15.15 -3.48 -17.44
C ALA A 72 -15.11 -2.57 -18.67
N GLN A 73 -13.94 -2.04 -19.03
CA GLN A 73 -13.78 -1.22 -20.23
C GLN A 73 -14.08 -2.01 -21.52
N ARG A 74 -13.69 -3.29 -21.58
CA ARG A 74 -14.02 -4.17 -22.71
C ARG A 74 -15.52 -4.43 -22.79
N VAL A 75 -16.16 -4.78 -21.67
CA VAL A 75 -17.62 -5.00 -21.62
C VAL A 75 -18.36 -3.73 -22.03
N PHE A 76 -18.01 -2.58 -21.44
CA PHE A 76 -18.57 -1.28 -21.79
C PHE A 76 -18.48 -1.02 -23.30
N SER A 77 -17.28 -1.16 -23.87
CA SER A 77 -17.04 -0.89 -25.30
C SER A 77 -17.77 -1.85 -26.23
N THR A 78 -17.89 -3.13 -25.86
CA THR A 78 -18.65 -4.12 -26.61
C THR A 78 -20.14 -3.80 -26.59
N VAL A 79 -20.72 -3.55 -25.42
CA VAL A 79 -22.15 -3.23 -25.32
C VAL A 79 -22.49 -1.94 -26.04
N LEU A 80 -21.64 -0.91 -25.93
CA LEU A 80 -21.81 0.35 -26.66
C LEU A 80 -21.83 0.12 -28.18
N ARG A 81 -20.95 -0.76 -28.67
CA ARG A 81 -20.90 -1.14 -30.08
C ARG A 81 -22.17 -1.88 -30.50
N ASP A 82 -22.60 -2.86 -29.74
CA ASP A 82 -23.79 -3.66 -30.04
C ASP A 82 -25.05 -2.78 -30.11
N LEU A 83 -25.19 -1.84 -29.17
CA LEU A 83 -26.25 -0.83 -29.18
C LEU A 83 -26.15 0.10 -30.40
N SER A 84 -24.95 0.59 -30.73
CA SER A 84 -24.75 1.45 -31.90
C SER A 84 -25.07 0.74 -33.23
N LEU A 85 -24.81 -0.57 -33.32
CA LEU A 85 -25.15 -1.38 -34.50
C LEU A 85 -26.66 -1.59 -34.61
N TYR A 86 -27.37 -1.69 -33.49
CA TYR A 86 -28.81 -1.90 -33.46
C TYR A 86 -29.62 -0.63 -33.78
N TYR A 87 -29.28 0.51 -33.15
CA TYR A 87 -29.99 1.78 -33.38
C TYR A 87 -29.44 2.61 -34.55
N GLY A 88 -28.27 2.23 -35.09
CA GLY A 88 -27.59 2.99 -36.14
C GLY A 88 -27.10 4.36 -35.64
N SER A 89 -26.99 5.32 -36.55
CA SER A 89 -26.50 6.67 -36.27
C SER A 89 -27.59 7.63 -35.76
N ASP A 90 -28.67 7.13 -35.17
CA ASP A 90 -29.75 7.98 -34.68
C ASP A 90 -29.24 8.85 -33.51
N PRO A 91 -29.25 10.19 -33.67
CA PRO A 91 -28.70 11.11 -32.68
C PRO A 91 -29.44 11.07 -31.34
N ALA A 92 -30.72 10.65 -31.32
CA ALA A 92 -31.48 10.53 -30.08
C ALA A 92 -30.91 9.44 -29.17
N TYR A 93 -30.52 8.30 -29.74
CA TYR A 93 -29.92 7.20 -28.99
C TYR A 93 -28.44 7.43 -28.70
N ALA A 94 -27.72 8.14 -29.57
CA ALA A 94 -26.31 8.48 -29.34
C ALA A 94 -26.11 9.25 -28.03
N LEU A 95 -27.01 10.20 -27.71
CA LEU A 95 -26.97 10.98 -26.47
C LEU A 95 -27.28 10.14 -25.22
N ILE A 96 -28.13 9.11 -25.35
CA ILE A 96 -28.54 8.23 -24.25
C ILE A 96 -27.45 7.19 -23.96
N ILE A 97 -26.81 6.66 -25.00
CA ILE A 97 -25.83 5.56 -24.91
C ILE A 97 -24.43 6.07 -24.53
N ALA A 98 -24.05 7.30 -24.93
CA ALA A 98 -22.72 7.84 -24.66
C ALA A 98 -22.73 9.36 -24.38
N PRO A 99 -22.72 9.79 -23.10
CA PRO A 99 -22.43 11.19 -22.80
C PRO A 99 -21.02 11.55 -23.28
N VAL A 100 -20.89 12.68 -23.97
CA VAL A 100 -19.61 13.18 -24.49
C VAL A 100 -18.63 13.34 -23.33
N ARG A 101 -17.51 12.61 -23.38
CA ARG A 101 -16.42 12.77 -22.41
C ARG A 101 -15.33 13.68 -22.96
N SER A 102 -14.78 14.51 -22.09
CA SER A 102 -13.49 15.15 -22.31
C SER A 102 -12.38 14.10 -22.35
N SER A 103 -11.39 14.29 -23.23
CA SER A 103 -10.29 13.37 -23.58
C SER A 103 -9.29 13.02 -22.45
N SER A 104 -9.65 13.15 -21.17
CA SER A 104 -8.78 12.83 -20.04
C SER A 104 -8.74 11.31 -19.75
N ALA A 105 -7.64 10.87 -19.13
CA ALA A 105 -7.53 9.50 -18.62
C ALA A 105 -8.67 9.22 -17.63
N ILE A 106 -9.42 8.13 -17.85
CA ILE A 106 -10.57 7.74 -17.05
C ILE A 106 -10.06 7.09 -15.75
N THR A 107 -10.56 7.57 -14.63
CA THR A 107 -10.31 6.95 -13.32
C THR A 107 -11.17 5.69 -13.13
N PRO A 108 -10.80 4.75 -12.25
CA PRO A 108 -11.58 3.53 -12.02
C PRO A 108 -13.02 3.81 -11.56
N ILE A 109 -13.21 4.87 -10.75
CA ILE A 109 -14.52 5.30 -10.24
C ILE A 109 -15.36 5.89 -11.36
N GLU A 110 -14.77 6.70 -12.24
CA GLU A 110 -15.49 7.20 -13.42
C GLU A 110 -15.93 6.03 -14.29
N LEU A 111 -15.03 5.10 -14.62
CA LEU A 111 -15.39 3.90 -15.39
C LEU A 111 -16.56 3.13 -14.76
N LEU A 112 -16.53 2.90 -13.44
CA LEU A 112 -17.63 2.25 -12.72
C LEU A 112 -18.96 3.01 -12.87
N CYS A 113 -18.94 4.33 -12.67
CA CYS A 113 -20.12 5.17 -12.84
C CYS A 113 -20.71 5.07 -14.25
N ASP A 114 -19.86 4.98 -15.27
CA ASP A 114 -20.32 4.91 -16.64
C ASP A 114 -20.80 3.53 -17.06
N VAL A 115 -20.20 2.47 -16.54
CA VAL A 115 -20.73 1.10 -16.68
C VAL A 115 -22.12 1.02 -16.09
N ARG A 116 -22.33 1.53 -14.87
CA ARG A 116 -23.65 1.57 -14.21
C ARG A 116 -24.63 2.48 -14.92
N ARG A 117 -24.17 3.60 -15.48
CA ARG A 117 -25.03 4.49 -16.27
C ARG A 117 -25.50 3.79 -17.55
N LEU A 118 -24.60 3.10 -18.24
CA LEU A 118 -24.95 2.34 -19.44
C LEU A 118 -25.91 1.19 -19.12
N GLU A 119 -25.68 0.48 -18.02
CA GLU A 119 -26.60 -0.55 -17.50
C GLU A 119 -28.02 0.02 -17.33
N ALA A 120 -28.15 1.13 -16.59
CA ALA A 120 -29.44 1.78 -16.35
C ALA A 120 -30.06 2.37 -17.63
N ALA A 121 -29.24 2.85 -18.56
CA ALA A 121 -29.70 3.42 -19.82
C ALA A 121 -30.37 2.36 -20.72
N ILE A 122 -29.88 1.11 -20.70
CA ILE A 122 -30.44 0.03 -21.52
C ILE A 122 -31.92 -0.23 -21.19
N ASP A 123 -32.30 -0.13 -19.91
CA ASP A 123 -33.69 -0.29 -19.48
C ASP A 123 -34.62 0.82 -19.98
N LEU A 124 -34.08 1.97 -20.38
CA LEU A 124 -34.84 3.12 -20.88
C LEU A 124 -35.00 3.11 -22.41
N LEU A 125 -34.36 2.17 -23.11
CA LEU A 125 -34.37 2.13 -24.57
C LEU A 125 -35.68 1.55 -25.11
N ALA A 126 -36.26 2.23 -26.11
CA ALA A 126 -37.50 1.82 -26.78
C ALA A 126 -37.40 2.07 -28.29
N PRO A 127 -37.46 1.04 -29.16
CA PRO A 127 -37.74 -0.37 -28.85
C PRO A 127 -36.58 -1.03 -28.11
N ARG A 128 -36.88 -1.89 -27.13
CA ARG A 128 -35.86 -2.60 -26.34
C ARG A 128 -35.11 -3.61 -27.24
N PRO A 129 -33.76 -3.64 -27.25
CA PRO A 129 -33.01 -4.60 -28.05
C PRO A 129 -33.25 -6.04 -27.58
N PRO A 130 -33.23 -7.04 -28.49
CA PRO A 130 -33.43 -8.44 -28.11
C PRO A 130 -32.30 -9.01 -27.24
N PHE A 131 -31.15 -8.33 -27.19
CA PHE A 131 -29.97 -8.70 -26.41
C PHE A 131 -29.81 -7.87 -25.12
N ALA A 132 -30.82 -7.05 -24.77
CA ALA A 132 -30.74 -6.12 -23.64
C ALA A 132 -30.43 -6.81 -22.29
N ASP A 133 -31.03 -7.98 -22.05
CA ASP A 133 -30.87 -8.70 -20.78
C ASP A 133 -29.43 -9.21 -20.61
N ASP A 134 -28.83 -9.76 -21.67
CA ASP A 134 -27.42 -10.19 -21.66
C ASP A 134 -26.47 -9.02 -21.44
N CYS A 135 -26.69 -7.90 -22.14
CA CYS A 135 -25.88 -6.69 -21.96
C CYS A 135 -25.97 -6.15 -20.54
N THR A 136 -27.17 -6.07 -19.97
CA THR A 136 -27.41 -5.58 -18.61
C THR A 136 -26.71 -6.47 -17.59
N GLN A 137 -26.84 -7.80 -17.72
CA GLN A 137 -26.17 -8.73 -16.81
C GLN A 137 -24.64 -8.60 -16.88
N ARG A 138 -24.08 -8.54 -18.09
CA ARG A 138 -22.62 -8.41 -18.28
C ARG A 138 -22.07 -7.10 -17.69
N LEU A 139 -22.80 -6.00 -17.87
CA LEU A 139 -22.43 -4.71 -17.28
C LEU A 139 -22.51 -4.74 -15.75
N ARG A 140 -23.56 -5.34 -15.20
CA ARG A 140 -23.74 -5.51 -13.75
C ARG A 140 -22.59 -6.31 -13.13
N ASP A 141 -22.30 -7.50 -13.69
CA ASP A 141 -21.22 -8.36 -13.20
C ASP A 141 -19.87 -7.64 -13.24
N ALA A 142 -19.60 -6.88 -14.31
CA ALA A 142 -18.38 -6.10 -14.45
C ALA A 142 -18.32 -4.93 -13.45
N ALA A 143 -19.45 -4.25 -13.21
CA ALA A 143 -19.56 -3.15 -12.26
C ALA A 143 -19.35 -3.62 -10.82
N GLU A 144 -19.95 -4.75 -10.44
CA GLU A 144 -19.81 -5.33 -9.09
C GLU A 144 -18.35 -5.72 -8.83
N ARG A 145 -17.71 -6.46 -9.75
CA ARG A 145 -16.29 -6.84 -9.63
C ARG A 145 -15.36 -5.62 -9.54
N LEU A 146 -15.63 -4.60 -10.36
CA LEU A 146 -14.83 -3.37 -10.34
C LEU A 146 -15.02 -2.60 -9.03
N ALA A 147 -16.26 -2.49 -8.53
CA ALA A 147 -16.55 -1.84 -7.25
C ALA A 147 -15.84 -2.54 -6.10
N ASP A 148 -15.98 -3.86 -5.98
CA ASP A 148 -15.32 -4.66 -4.95
C ASP A 148 -13.79 -4.50 -4.98
N ALA A 149 -13.21 -4.43 -6.18
CA ALA A 149 -11.76 -4.29 -6.34
C ALA A 149 -11.25 -2.88 -6.03
N ILE A 150 -12.06 -1.84 -6.27
CA ILE A 150 -11.78 -0.47 -5.82
C ILE A 150 -11.74 -0.45 -4.29
N ASP A 151 -12.79 -0.94 -3.64
CA ASP A 151 -12.92 -0.96 -2.17
C ASP A 151 -11.78 -1.75 -1.51
N GLN A 152 -11.45 -2.93 -2.06
CA GLN A 152 -10.33 -3.74 -1.58
C GLN A 152 -9.00 -3.01 -1.71
N THR A 153 -8.76 -2.32 -2.84
CA THR A 153 -7.51 -1.57 -3.03
C THR A 153 -7.38 -0.43 -2.04
N GLU A 154 -8.47 0.29 -1.78
CA GLU A 154 -8.52 1.38 -0.78
C GLU A 154 -8.28 0.86 0.63
N GLN A 155 -8.91 -0.26 1.00
CA GLN A 155 -8.68 -0.93 2.27
C GLN A 155 -7.20 -1.32 2.44
N ARG A 156 -6.60 -1.96 1.43
CA ARG A 156 -5.18 -2.38 1.50
C ARG A 156 -4.23 -1.19 1.56
N GLU A 157 -4.55 -0.08 0.90
CA GLU A 157 -3.78 1.16 1.00
C GLU A 157 -3.87 1.77 2.41
N ALA A 158 -5.06 1.76 3.03
CA ALA A 158 -5.22 2.20 4.41
C ALA A 158 -4.42 1.33 5.39
N GLU A 159 -4.49 0.01 5.25
CA GLU A 159 -3.67 -0.94 6.02
C GLU A 159 -2.17 -0.65 5.85
N ARG A 160 -1.72 -0.43 4.61
CA ARG A 160 -0.32 -0.08 4.30
C ARG A 160 0.10 1.20 5.01
N ARG A 161 -0.71 2.26 4.97
CA ARG A 161 -0.42 3.53 5.66
C ARG A 161 -0.31 3.35 7.17
N ASN A 162 -1.17 2.52 7.77
CA ASN A 162 -1.11 2.22 9.19
C ASN A 162 0.20 1.50 9.55
N VAL A 163 0.62 0.51 8.77
CA VAL A 163 1.90 -0.19 8.99
C VAL A 163 3.09 0.75 8.83
N VAL A 164 3.08 1.65 7.84
CA VAL A 164 4.13 2.68 7.72
C VAL A 164 4.17 3.61 8.94
N ALA A 165 3.02 3.99 9.49
CA ALA A 165 2.95 4.80 10.70
C ALA A 165 3.50 4.03 11.93
N GLU A 166 3.14 2.76 12.09
CA GLU A 166 3.68 1.89 13.15
C GLU A 166 5.21 1.73 13.02
N GLN A 167 5.73 1.51 11.81
CA GLN A 167 7.18 1.42 11.56
C GLN A 167 7.91 2.70 11.99
N ARG A 168 7.33 3.87 11.69
CA ARG A 168 7.90 5.16 12.13
C ARG A 168 7.99 5.26 13.65
N LEU A 169 6.97 4.78 14.37
CA LEU A 169 6.98 4.76 15.84
C LEU A 169 8.07 3.83 16.38
N VAL A 170 8.22 2.62 15.83
CA VAL A 170 9.28 1.69 16.24
C VAL A 170 10.67 2.28 16.01
N ASN A 171 10.89 2.92 14.86
CA ASN A 171 12.16 3.58 14.56
C ASN A 171 12.46 4.72 15.55
N GLN A 172 11.46 5.50 15.95
CA GLN A 172 11.61 6.55 16.97
C GLN A 172 11.93 5.98 18.36
N LEU A 173 11.26 4.88 18.75
CA LEU A 173 11.56 4.20 20.01
C LEU A 173 13.00 3.66 20.03
N LEU A 174 13.45 3.11 18.91
CA LEU A 174 14.81 2.64 18.74
C LEU A 174 15.82 3.79 18.87
N GLN A 175 15.59 4.92 18.19
CA GLN A 175 16.46 6.09 18.29
C GLN A 175 16.58 6.58 19.75
N ARG A 176 15.45 6.70 20.46
CA ARG A 176 15.45 7.12 21.87
C ARG A 176 16.19 6.12 22.77
N ALA A 177 16.02 4.82 22.53
CA ALA A 177 16.74 3.78 23.26
C ALA A 177 18.25 3.86 23.01
N TYR A 178 18.65 4.13 21.77
CA TYR A 178 20.04 4.39 21.38
C TYR A 178 20.64 5.59 22.11
N GLU A 179 19.98 6.75 22.06
CA GLU A 179 20.43 7.98 22.73
C GLU A 179 20.58 7.79 24.25
N ARG A 180 19.62 7.08 24.86
CA ARG A 180 19.66 6.75 26.28
C ARG A 180 20.82 5.81 26.61
N THR A 181 20.98 4.74 25.85
CA THR A 181 22.05 3.75 26.06
C THR A 181 23.42 4.40 25.87
N HIS A 182 23.59 5.20 24.83
CA HIS A 182 24.80 5.98 24.59
C HIS A 182 25.11 6.90 25.77
N SER A 183 24.12 7.64 26.28
CA SER A 183 24.29 8.53 27.44
C SER A 183 24.68 7.78 28.72
N LEU A 184 24.12 6.58 28.93
CA LEU A 184 24.47 5.72 30.07
C LEU A 184 25.91 5.21 29.95
N LEU A 185 26.30 4.71 28.78
CA LEU A 185 27.66 4.22 28.54
C LEU A 185 28.69 5.34 28.72
N MET A 186 28.44 6.53 28.19
CA MET A 186 29.31 7.71 28.39
C MET A 186 29.51 8.10 29.86
N ARG A 187 28.51 7.87 30.71
CA ARG A 187 28.55 8.24 32.14
C ARG A 187 29.24 7.19 33.00
N HIS A 188 29.21 5.92 32.60
CA HIS A 188 29.65 4.80 33.44
C HIS A 188 30.89 4.08 32.91
N LEU A 189 31.27 4.30 31.66
CA LEU A 189 32.45 3.70 31.04
C LEU A 189 33.42 4.80 30.60
N THR A 190 34.28 5.25 31.51
CA THR A 190 35.39 6.18 31.19
C THR A 190 36.52 5.52 30.38
N THR A 191 36.47 4.20 30.16
CA THR A 191 37.55 3.38 29.61
C THR A 191 37.14 2.45 28.46
N VAL A 192 35.92 2.56 27.93
CA VAL A 192 35.53 1.82 26.72
C VAL A 192 35.77 2.70 25.51
N ASP A 193 36.44 2.13 24.50
CA ASP A 193 36.72 2.80 23.25
C ASP A 193 35.39 3.09 22.52
N LEU A 194 34.90 4.32 22.65
CA LEU A 194 33.62 4.79 22.12
C LEU A 194 33.55 4.72 20.59
N SER A 195 34.69 4.50 19.93
CA SER A 195 34.81 4.21 18.51
C SER A 195 34.13 2.90 18.09
N ILE A 196 33.77 2.03 19.05
CA ILE A 196 33.08 0.75 18.82
C ILE A 196 31.55 0.93 18.81
N LEU A 197 31.01 2.01 19.39
CA LEU A 197 29.56 2.21 19.40
C LEU A 197 29.09 2.63 18.00
N PRO A 198 28.16 1.88 17.36
CA PRO A 198 27.59 2.35 16.11
C PRO A 198 26.91 3.71 16.35
N PRO A 199 27.16 4.72 15.51
CA PRO A 199 26.48 6.00 15.63
C PRO A 199 24.96 5.76 15.59
N PRO A 200 24.18 6.62 16.27
CA PRO A 200 22.73 6.53 16.19
C PRO A 200 22.35 6.53 14.71
N PRO A 201 21.55 5.54 14.28
CA PRO A 201 21.23 5.38 12.88
C PRO A 201 20.51 6.64 12.39
N GLU A 202 21.00 7.25 11.32
CA GLU A 202 20.30 8.35 10.67
C GLU A 202 18.97 7.80 10.15
N ILE A 203 17.87 8.23 10.78
CA ILE A 203 16.55 7.98 10.21
C ILE A 203 16.48 8.86 8.96
N GLU A 204 16.73 8.27 7.79
CA GLU A 204 16.40 8.91 6.52
C GLU A 204 14.96 9.43 6.64
N LYS A 205 14.81 10.75 6.56
CA LYS A 205 13.49 11.37 6.46
C LYS A 205 12.89 10.88 5.15
N ALA A 206 12.09 9.82 5.22
CA ALA A 206 11.32 9.35 4.08
C ALA A 206 10.40 10.50 3.63
N ALA A 207 10.75 11.08 2.48
CA ALA A 207 9.94 12.05 1.74
C ALA A 207 8.61 11.43 1.30
#